data_AF-A0A7C6DVQ7-F1
#
_entry.id   AF-A0A7C6DVQ7-F1
#
_cell.length_a   1.000
_cell.length_b   1.000
_cell.length_c   1.000
_cell.angle_alpha   90.00
_cell.angle_beta   90.00
_cell.angle_gamma   90.00
#
_symmetry.space_group_name_H-M   'P 1'
#
loop_
_entity.id
_entity.type
_entity.pdbx_description
1 polymer ?
#
loop_
_entity_poly.entity_id
_entity_poly.type
_entity_poly.pdbx_seq_one_letter_code
_entity_poly.pdbx_strand_id
1 'polypeptide(L)'
;MSKFLLLIFAIFLGACSQVQNNRSGTAEDIKPLRAEKLESTVTHTSENQPVPGPTATPEQQGQKGKWTQSGNPIDTAKFDGVIAEAEKAVKARPNDESARKTLSEAYFDRGFALTEARQYASALGDFRRALKYDPNNEEAKKWLDQIISIYDMLKKEYPKEGEEPPPLPFKKS
;
A
#
# COMPACT_ATOMS: atom_id res chain seq x y z
N MET A 1 -47.27 -42.14 6.51
CA MET A 1 -48.11 -41.03 6.99
C MET A 1 -47.64 -40.67 8.40
N SER A 2 -46.73 -39.69 8.52
CA SER A 2 -46.34 -39.14 9.83
C SER A 2 -46.72 -37.67 9.85
N LYS A 3 -47.40 -37.29 10.93
CA LYS A 3 -48.26 -36.12 11.04
C LYS A 3 -47.44 -34.84 11.23
N PHE A 4 -47.76 -33.84 10.42
CA PHE A 4 -47.46 -32.43 10.67
C PHE A 4 -48.08 -32.01 12.01
N LEU A 5 -47.30 -31.36 12.88
CA LEU A 5 -47.83 -30.54 13.96
C LEU A 5 -47.13 -29.18 13.95
N LEU A 6 -47.95 -28.15 13.76
CA LEU A 6 -47.63 -26.74 13.60
C LEU A 6 -47.38 -26.04 14.94
N LEU A 7 -46.46 -25.06 14.88
CA LEU A 7 -46.45 -23.74 15.52
C LEU A 7 -46.47 -23.64 17.06
N ILE A 8 -45.57 -22.80 17.60
CA ILE A 8 -45.93 -21.50 18.20
C ILE A 8 -44.69 -20.59 18.32
N PHE A 9 -44.90 -19.35 17.90
CA PHE A 9 -44.06 -18.16 18.01
C PHE A 9 -43.60 -17.84 19.43
N ALA A 10 -42.37 -17.35 19.59
CA ALA A 10 -42.02 -16.41 20.66
C ALA A 10 -40.99 -15.39 20.17
N ILE A 11 -41.51 -14.23 19.79
CA ILE A 11 -40.80 -12.99 19.53
C ILE A 11 -40.20 -12.51 20.86
N PHE A 12 -38.87 -12.37 20.95
CA PHE A 12 -38.23 -11.58 22.00
C PHE A 12 -37.67 -10.30 21.37
N LEU A 13 -38.53 -9.27 21.35
CA LEU A 13 -38.12 -7.87 21.20
C LEU A 13 -37.50 -7.42 22.53
N GLY A 14 -36.16 -7.39 22.58
CA GLY A 14 -35.39 -6.80 23.67
C GLY A 14 -35.23 -5.30 23.47
N ALA A 15 -35.58 -4.55 24.51
CA ALA A 15 -35.91 -3.13 24.52
C ALA A 15 -34.76 -2.15 24.24
N CYS A 16 -35.16 -0.98 23.72
CA CYS A 16 -34.42 0.26 23.67
C CYS A 16 -33.84 0.67 25.03
N SER A 17 -32.67 1.32 25.02
CA SER A 17 -32.28 2.30 26.04
C SER A 17 -31.52 3.44 25.37
N GLN A 18 -32.27 4.45 24.94
CA GLN A 18 -31.77 5.77 24.63
C GLN A 18 -31.63 6.53 25.96
N VAL A 19 -30.39 6.78 26.39
CA VAL A 19 -30.12 7.75 27.45
C VAL A 19 -30.00 9.12 26.79
N GLN A 20 -31.05 9.92 26.95
CA GLN A 20 -31.00 11.37 26.82
C GLN A 20 -31.21 12.00 28.19
N ASN A 21 -30.75 13.25 28.31
CA ASN A 21 -30.91 14.28 29.36
C ASN A 21 -29.76 14.45 30.35
N ASN A 22 -29.37 15.67 30.74
CA ASN A 22 -29.59 17.01 30.19
C ASN A 22 -28.73 18.01 31.00
N ARG A 23 -28.49 19.18 30.40
CA ARG A 23 -28.46 20.52 31.05
C ARG A 23 -27.27 20.98 31.93
N SER A 24 -26.53 21.90 31.32
CA SER A 24 -26.38 23.34 31.65
C SER A 24 -25.73 23.80 32.96
N GLY A 25 -24.76 24.71 32.76
CA GLY A 25 -24.18 25.65 33.74
C GLY A 25 -22.67 25.75 33.46
N THR A 26 -22.01 26.88 33.26
CA THR A 26 -22.33 28.31 33.41
C THR A 26 -21.34 29.07 32.52
N ALA A 27 -21.79 30.17 31.90
CA ALA A 27 -20.88 31.19 31.38
C ALA A 27 -20.13 31.85 32.54
N GLU A 28 -18.85 32.17 32.37
CA GLU A 28 -18.15 33.39 32.84
C GLU A 28 -16.76 33.47 32.18
N ASP A 29 -16.69 34.31 31.15
CA ASP A 29 -15.78 35.46 31.06
C ASP A 29 -14.25 35.26 31.27
N ILE A 30 -13.49 35.02 30.18
CA ILE A 30 -12.11 35.55 30.04
C ILE A 30 -11.87 36.05 28.61
N LYS A 31 -11.42 37.31 28.54
CA LYS A 31 -11.22 38.20 27.38
C LYS A 31 -10.27 37.66 26.30
N PRO A 32 -10.47 38.04 25.01
CA PRO A 32 -9.57 37.66 23.93
C PRO A 32 -8.28 38.49 23.93
N LEU A 33 -7.14 37.83 24.14
CA LEU A 33 -5.82 38.38 23.89
C LEU A 33 -5.51 38.33 22.38
N ARG A 34 -5.68 39.51 21.77
CA ARG A 34 -4.81 40.11 20.75
C ARG A 34 -4.37 39.23 19.57
N ALA A 35 -4.96 39.57 18.42
CA ALA A 35 -4.46 39.26 17.09
C ALA A 35 -2.98 39.68 16.93
N GLU A 36 -2.12 38.73 16.62
CA GLU A 36 -0.81 38.98 16.04
C GLU A 36 -0.81 38.49 14.59
N LYS A 37 -0.74 39.49 13.71
CA LYS A 37 -0.59 39.42 12.27
C LYS A 37 0.76 38.79 11.95
N LEU A 38 0.81 37.51 11.59
CA LEU A 38 1.98 36.93 10.92
C LEU A 38 1.88 37.25 9.44
N GLU A 39 2.52 38.36 9.04
CA GLU A 39 2.86 38.62 7.65
C GLU A 39 3.84 37.55 7.19
N SER A 40 3.35 36.59 6.39
CA SER A 40 4.21 35.70 5.63
C SER A 40 4.82 36.51 4.48
N THR A 41 5.96 37.16 4.74
CA THR A 41 6.79 37.77 3.71
C THR A 41 7.22 36.68 2.72
N VAL A 42 6.63 36.72 1.52
CA VAL A 42 7.12 35.99 0.37
C VAL A 42 8.40 36.66 -0.10
N THR A 43 9.55 36.14 0.34
CA THR A 43 10.83 36.44 -0.30
C THR A 43 11.11 35.36 -1.33
N HIS A 44 10.91 35.70 -2.60
CA HIS A 44 11.40 34.93 -3.73
C HIS A 44 12.93 35.06 -3.80
N THR A 45 13.66 34.15 -3.16
CA THR A 45 15.09 33.99 -3.43
C THR A 45 15.27 32.90 -4.48
N SER A 46 15.29 33.35 -5.74
CA SER A 46 15.79 32.59 -6.87
C SER A 46 17.31 32.57 -6.78
N GLU A 47 17.89 31.54 -6.17
CA GLU A 47 19.33 31.26 -6.28
C GLU A 47 19.54 30.00 -7.12
N ASN A 48 19.83 30.24 -8.40
CA ASN A 48 20.24 29.22 -9.36
C ASN A 48 21.74 28.97 -9.17
N GLN A 49 22.10 28.01 -8.32
CA GLN A 49 23.48 27.52 -8.17
C GLN A 49 23.54 26.06 -8.68
N PRO A 50 24.46 25.72 -9.60
CA PRO A 50 24.63 24.35 -10.05
C PRO A 50 25.29 23.53 -8.94
N VAL A 51 24.54 22.58 -8.37
CA VAL A 51 25.11 21.58 -7.48
C VAL A 51 26.13 20.71 -8.25
N PRO A 52 27.40 20.64 -7.82
CA PRO A 52 28.34 19.69 -8.39
C PRO A 52 27.86 18.28 -8.07
N GLY A 53 27.62 17.47 -9.11
CA GLY A 53 27.06 16.14 -8.98
C GLY A 53 27.94 15.21 -8.13
N PRO A 54 27.34 14.34 -7.30
CA PRO A 54 28.10 13.28 -6.66
C PRO A 54 28.46 12.22 -7.71
N THR A 55 29.76 12.14 -7.95
CA THR A 55 30.58 11.00 -8.36
C THR A 55 29.83 9.70 -8.66
N ALA A 56 29.96 9.24 -9.92
CA ALA A 56 29.52 7.93 -10.36
C ALA A 56 30.16 6.81 -9.52
N THR A 57 29.33 6.03 -8.84
CA THR A 57 29.71 4.71 -8.28
C THR A 57 29.49 3.64 -9.35
N PRO A 58 30.44 2.71 -9.57
CA PRO A 58 30.38 1.79 -10.70
C PRO A 58 29.34 0.68 -10.48
N GLU A 59 28.64 0.37 -11.58
CA GLU A 59 28.18 -0.97 -11.93
C GLU A 59 26.90 -1.51 -11.24
N GLN A 60 25.75 -0.99 -11.67
CA GLN A 60 24.52 -1.77 -11.78
C GLN A 60 24.29 -2.05 -13.28
N GLN A 61 24.91 -3.11 -13.80
CA GLN A 61 24.60 -3.63 -15.12
C GLN A 61 23.22 -4.31 -15.07
N GLY A 62 22.18 -3.51 -15.33
CA GLY A 62 20.80 -3.94 -15.39
C GLY A 62 20.02 -2.96 -16.26
N GLN A 63 20.34 -2.97 -17.55
CA GLN A 63 19.63 -2.32 -18.65
C GLN A 63 19.42 -0.80 -18.52
N LYS A 64 20.17 -0.03 -19.31
CA LYS A 64 19.75 1.31 -19.76
C LYS A 64 18.49 1.14 -20.63
N GLY A 65 17.32 0.98 -20.03
CA GLY A 65 16.09 0.63 -20.74
C GLY A 65 14.92 1.47 -20.26
N LYS A 66 14.33 2.26 -21.18
CA LYS A 66 12.93 2.78 -21.25
C LYS A 66 12.22 3.39 -20.02
N TRP A 67 12.43 2.90 -18.82
CA TRP A 67 11.84 3.37 -17.56
C TRP A 67 12.93 3.39 -16.47
N THR A 68 12.68 4.07 -15.34
CA THR A 68 13.71 4.24 -14.29
C THR A 68 13.22 3.69 -12.97
N GLN A 69 14.06 2.89 -12.30
CA GLN A 69 13.80 2.52 -10.91
C GLN A 69 14.01 3.76 -10.01
N SER A 70 13.14 3.94 -9.02
CA SER A 70 13.11 5.12 -8.13
C SER A 70 12.50 4.74 -6.79
N GLY A 71 12.53 5.65 -5.81
CA GLY A 71 11.95 5.46 -4.49
C GLY A 71 13.01 5.29 -3.39
N ASN A 72 12.54 5.05 -2.16
CA ASN A 72 13.39 4.91 -0.98
C ASN A 72 13.67 3.42 -0.73
N PRO A 73 14.93 3.00 -0.52
CA PRO A 73 15.23 1.63 -0.08
C PRO A 73 14.53 1.32 1.25
N ILE A 74 13.90 0.15 1.34
CA ILE A 74 13.22 -0.33 2.56
C ILE A 74 13.68 -1.75 2.88
N ASP A 75 13.63 -2.12 4.16
CA ASP A 75 13.89 -3.50 4.58
C ASP A 75 12.73 -4.40 4.13
N THR A 76 12.94 -5.20 3.09
CA THR A 76 11.96 -6.19 2.61
C THR A 76 12.11 -7.56 3.25
N ALA A 77 13.11 -7.78 4.11
CA ALA A 77 13.49 -9.11 4.57
C ALA A 77 12.34 -9.88 5.23
N LYS A 78 11.46 -9.18 5.95
CA LYS A 78 10.28 -9.78 6.56
C LYS A 78 9.33 -10.38 5.53
N PHE A 79 9.15 -9.72 4.39
CA PHE A 79 8.31 -10.21 3.30
C PHE A 79 9.01 -11.31 2.52
N ASP A 80 10.31 -11.16 2.28
CA ASP A 80 11.12 -12.14 1.56
C ASP A 80 11.10 -13.51 2.26
N GLY A 81 11.13 -13.53 3.59
CA GLY A 81 10.96 -14.74 4.39
C GLY A 81 9.60 -15.41 4.20
N VAL A 82 8.51 -14.63 4.27
CA VAL A 82 7.14 -15.13 4.08
C VAL A 82 6.94 -15.66 2.66
N ILE A 83 7.41 -14.93 1.64
CA ILE A 83 7.37 -15.34 0.24
C ILE A 83 8.11 -16.68 0.07
N ALA A 84 9.32 -16.81 0.59
CA ALA A 84 10.10 -18.03 0.45
C ALA A 84 9.43 -19.26 1.10
N GLU A 85 8.74 -19.09 2.22
CA GLU A 85 7.98 -20.17 2.86
C GLU A 85 6.72 -20.53 2.07
N ALA A 86 5.97 -19.53 1.61
CA ALA A 86 4.78 -19.74 0.78
C ALA A 86 5.12 -20.37 -0.58
N GLU A 87 6.26 -20.01 -1.20
CA GLU A 87 6.76 -20.64 -2.42
C GLU A 87 7.08 -22.13 -2.21
N LYS A 88 7.69 -22.48 -1.08
CA LYS A 88 7.92 -23.89 -0.71
C LYS A 88 6.59 -24.63 -0.55
N ALA A 89 5.60 -24.00 0.09
CA ALA A 89 4.28 -24.59 0.28
C ALA A 89 3.58 -24.86 -1.06
N VAL A 90 3.57 -23.89 -1.98
CA VAL A 90 3.02 -24.05 -3.34
C VAL A 90 3.80 -25.10 -4.12
N LYS A 91 5.13 -25.16 -3.99
CA LYS A 91 5.94 -26.19 -4.65
C LYS A 91 5.62 -27.60 -4.13
N ALA A 92 5.39 -27.75 -2.83
CA ALA A 92 5.03 -29.03 -2.22
C ALA A 92 3.59 -29.44 -2.58
N ARG A 93 2.68 -28.48 -2.71
CA ARG A 93 1.25 -28.70 -2.98
C ARG A 93 0.75 -27.69 -4.04
N PRO A 94 1.03 -27.90 -5.33
CA PRO A 94 0.71 -26.93 -6.39
C PRO A 94 -0.79 -26.71 -6.62
N ASN A 95 -1.62 -27.68 -6.21
CA ASN A 95 -3.07 -27.61 -6.32
C ASN A 95 -3.75 -27.10 -5.04
N ASP A 96 -2.98 -26.78 -3.99
CA ASP A 96 -3.52 -26.21 -2.76
C ASP A 96 -3.81 -24.71 -2.97
N GLU A 97 -5.10 -24.39 -3.10
CA GLU A 97 -5.57 -23.03 -3.30
C GLU A 97 -5.19 -22.11 -2.13
N SER A 98 -5.22 -22.62 -0.89
CA SER A 98 -4.83 -21.84 0.28
C SER A 98 -3.35 -21.47 0.20
N ALA A 99 -2.48 -22.41 -0.19
CA ALA A 99 -1.06 -22.12 -0.35
C ALA A 99 -0.80 -21.05 -1.43
N ARG A 100 -1.53 -21.11 -2.55
CA ARG A 100 -1.44 -20.09 -3.61
C ARG A 100 -1.95 -18.73 -3.14
N LYS A 101 -3.05 -18.67 -2.39
CA LYS A 101 -3.57 -17.42 -1.81
C LYS A 101 -2.59 -16.80 -0.82
N THR A 102 -2.01 -17.60 0.08
CA THR A 102 -0.96 -17.11 0.99
C THR A 102 0.25 -16.56 0.23
N LEU A 103 0.66 -17.20 -0.87
CA LEU A 103 1.73 -16.67 -1.71
C LEU A 103 1.30 -15.37 -2.42
N SER A 104 0.05 -15.27 -2.87
CA SER A 104 -0.51 -14.04 -3.43
C SER A 104 -0.48 -12.89 -2.42
N GLU A 105 -0.95 -13.12 -1.20
CA GLU A 105 -0.96 -12.16 -0.09
C GLU A 105 0.47 -11.70 0.27
N ALA A 106 1.42 -12.63 0.34
CA ALA A 106 2.82 -12.31 0.63
C ALA A 106 3.44 -11.38 -0.42
N TYR A 107 3.13 -11.62 -1.70
CA TYR A 107 3.53 -10.73 -2.79
C TYR A 107 2.83 -9.39 -2.72
N PHE A 108 1.52 -9.37 -2.45
CA PHE A 108 0.74 -8.16 -2.27
C PHE A 108 1.31 -7.27 -1.17
N ASP A 109 1.60 -7.83 0.00
CA ASP A 109 2.11 -7.09 1.16
C ASP A 109 3.45 -6.40 0.86
N ARG A 110 4.36 -7.10 0.16
CA ARG A 110 5.62 -6.50 -0.28
C ARG A 110 5.38 -5.42 -1.34
N GLY A 111 4.50 -5.67 -2.31
CA GLY A 111 4.13 -4.70 -3.34
C GLY A 111 3.52 -3.42 -2.75
N PHE A 112 2.68 -3.54 -1.74
CA PHE A 112 2.11 -2.42 -1.00
C PHE A 112 3.20 -1.63 -0.27
N ALA A 113 4.09 -2.28 0.48
CA ALA A 113 5.19 -1.61 1.16
C ALA A 113 6.14 -0.90 0.17
N LEU A 114 6.42 -1.51 -0.98
CA LEU A 114 7.20 -0.90 -2.06
C LEU A 114 6.49 0.32 -2.66
N THR A 115 5.16 0.28 -2.76
CA THR A 115 4.35 1.41 -3.24
C THR A 115 4.44 2.59 -2.29
N GLU A 116 4.33 2.36 -0.98
CA GLU A 116 4.56 3.36 0.06
C GLU A 116 5.97 3.96 -0.02
N ALA A 117 6.96 3.13 -0.36
CA ALA A 117 8.34 3.54 -0.60
C ALA A 117 8.57 4.20 -1.97
N ARG A 118 7.52 4.39 -2.78
CA ARG A 118 7.56 4.92 -4.16
C ARG A 118 8.39 4.09 -5.14
N GLN A 119 8.64 2.83 -4.82
CA GLN A 119 9.31 1.86 -5.70
C GLN A 119 8.32 1.21 -6.67
N TYR A 120 7.64 2.04 -7.47
CA TYR A 120 6.53 1.61 -8.34
C TYR A 120 6.92 0.54 -9.36
N ALA A 121 8.12 0.62 -9.94
CA ALA A 121 8.60 -0.37 -10.90
C ALA A 121 8.70 -1.78 -10.27
N SER A 122 9.25 -1.88 -9.06
CA SER A 122 9.34 -3.15 -8.32
C SER A 122 7.97 -3.61 -7.81
N ALA A 123 7.14 -2.68 -7.34
CA ALA A 123 5.79 -2.97 -6.85
C ALA A 123 4.89 -3.58 -7.94
N LEU A 124 4.99 -3.12 -9.20
CA LEU A 124 4.27 -3.72 -10.33
C LEU A 124 4.56 -5.23 -10.46
N GLY A 125 5.81 -5.64 -10.27
CA GLY A 125 6.20 -7.04 -10.35
C GLY A 125 5.62 -7.88 -9.21
N ASP A 126 5.51 -7.31 -8.01
CA ASP A 126 4.85 -7.95 -6.88
C ASP A 126 3.34 -8.09 -7.09
N PHE A 127 2.64 -7.05 -7.53
CA PHE A 127 1.21 -7.15 -7.79
C PHE A 127 0.87 -8.11 -8.94
N ARG A 128 1.67 -8.16 -10.00
CA ARG A 128 1.51 -9.16 -11.08
C ARG A 128 1.71 -10.58 -10.57
N ARG A 129 2.71 -10.81 -9.72
CA ARG A 129 2.91 -12.12 -9.08
C ARG A 129 1.76 -12.48 -8.14
N ALA A 130 1.25 -11.53 -7.37
CA ALA A 130 0.06 -11.75 -6.54
C ALA A 130 -1.12 -12.23 -7.39
N LEU A 131 -1.41 -11.55 -8.50
CA LEU A 131 -2.49 -11.91 -9.43
C LEU A 131 -2.26 -13.22 -10.18
N LYS A 132 -1.00 -13.63 -10.38
CA LYS A 132 -0.67 -14.94 -10.97
C LYS A 132 -1.06 -16.10 -10.05
N TYR A 133 -0.94 -15.93 -8.74
CA TYR A 133 -1.29 -16.97 -7.76
C TYR A 133 -2.75 -16.90 -7.31
N ASP A 134 -3.32 -15.70 -7.23
CA ASP A 134 -4.75 -15.48 -7.03
C ASP A 134 -5.29 -14.40 -7.99
N PRO A 135 -5.86 -14.81 -9.13
CA PRO A 135 -6.46 -13.87 -10.08
C PRO A 135 -7.64 -13.08 -9.52
N ASN A 136 -8.23 -13.50 -8.39
CA ASN A 136 -9.36 -12.82 -7.76
C ASN A 136 -8.92 -11.81 -6.68
N ASN A 137 -7.62 -11.58 -6.51
CA ASN A 137 -7.12 -10.56 -5.58
C ASN A 137 -7.40 -9.15 -6.13
N GLU A 138 -8.59 -8.63 -5.82
CA GLU A 138 -9.05 -7.32 -6.29
C GLU A 138 -8.17 -6.17 -5.82
N GLU A 139 -7.56 -6.28 -4.64
CA GLU A 139 -6.68 -5.25 -4.09
C GLU A 139 -5.39 -5.15 -4.89
N ALA A 140 -4.75 -6.28 -5.19
CA ALA A 140 -3.58 -6.32 -6.07
C ALA A 140 -3.90 -5.73 -7.45
N LYS A 141 -5.08 -6.03 -8.01
CA LYS A 141 -5.53 -5.46 -9.28
C LYS A 141 -5.69 -3.93 -9.20
N LYS A 142 -6.34 -3.42 -8.14
CA LYS A 142 -6.52 -1.97 -7.93
C LYS A 142 -5.17 -1.25 -7.86
N TRP A 143 -4.22 -1.78 -7.11
CA TRP A 143 -2.89 -1.19 -7.01
C TRP A 143 -2.09 -1.26 -8.31
N LEU A 144 -2.19 -2.37 -9.05
CA LEU A 144 -1.58 -2.49 -10.37
C LEU A 144 -2.09 -1.40 -11.32
N ASP A 145 -3.43 -1.27 -11.43
CA ASP A 145 -4.09 -0.28 -12.28
C ASP A 145 -3.73 1.16 -11.84
N GLN A 146 -3.69 1.41 -10.53
CA GLN A 146 -3.34 2.72 -9.98
C GLN A 146 -1.90 3.11 -10.32
N ILE A 147 -0.94 2.18 -10.20
CA ILE A 147 0.45 2.46 -10.56
C ILE A 147 0.59 2.74 -12.06
N ILE A 148 -0.06 1.94 -12.91
CA ILE A 148 -0.06 2.16 -14.36
C ILE A 148 -0.61 3.56 -14.69
N SER A 149 -1.73 3.94 -14.05
CA SER A 149 -2.30 5.29 -14.20
C SER A 149 -1.32 6.40 -13.79
N ILE A 150 -0.53 6.20 -12.72
CA ILE A 150 0.51 7.16 -12.33
C ILE A 150 1.55 7.32 -13.44
N TYR A 151 2.03 6.22 -14.04
CA TYR A 151 2.97 6.30 -15.16
C TYR A 151 2.39 7.01 -16.38
N ASP A 152 1.14 6.72 -16.73
CA ASP A 152 0.43 7.35 -17.84
C ASP A 152 0.28 8.86 -17.61
N MET A 153 -0.12 9.28 -16.40
CA MET A 153 -0.22 10.70 -16.02
C MET A 153 1.14 11.41 -16.09
N LEU A 154 2.22 10.72 -15.72
CA LEU A 154 3.58 11.23 -15.82
C LEU A 154 4.16 11.17 -17.24
N LYS A 155 3.43 10.60 -18.21
CA LYS A 155 3.90 10.33 -19.57
C LYS A 155 5.23 9.56 -19.57
N LYS A 156 5.36 8.61 -18.64
CA LYS A 156 6.54 7.74 -18.48
C LYS A 156 6.19 6.32 -18.87
N GLU A 157 7.13 5.62 -19.49
CA GLU A 157 7.00 4.17 -19.65
C GLU A 157 7.17 3.47 -18.29
N TYR A 158 6.57 2.30 -18.15
CA TYR A 158 6.66 1.42 -16.99
C TYR A 158 7.12 0.02 -17.41
N PRO A 159 7.72 -0.77 -16.49
CA PRO A 159 8.16 -2.12 -16.84
C PRO A 159 6.98 -3.01 -17.22
N LYS A 160 7.13 -3.72 -18.34
CA LYS A 160 6.22 -4.80 -18.71
C LYS A 160 6.47 -6.03 -17.83
N GLU A 161 5.59 -7.02 -17.93
CA GLU A 161 5.77 -8.29 -17.23
C GLU A 161 7.11 -8.95 -17.62
N GLY A 162 7.94 -9.24 -16.62
CA GLY A 162 9.29 -9.80 -16.77
C GLY A 162 10.40 -8.74 -16.87
N GLU A 163 10.06 -7.46 -16.96
CA GLU A 163 11.04 -6.35 -16.96
C GLU A 163 11.19 -5.71 -15.56
N GLU A 164 10.34 -6.03 -14.60
CA GLU A 164 10.29 -5.35 -13.30
C GLU A 164 11.57 -5.58 -12.48
N PRO A 165 12.16 -4.51 -11.91
CA PRO A 165 13.38 -4.63 -11.14
C PRO A 165 13.10 -5.20 -9.75
N PRO A 166 14.07 -5.90 -9.12
CA PRO A 166 13.96 -6.26 -7.71
C PRO A 166 13.88 -5.00 -6.82
N PRO A 167 13.43 -5.11 -5.56
CA PRO A 167 13.49 -4.02 -4.59
C PRO A 167 14.89 -3.39 -4.50
N LEU A 168 14.95 -2.08 -4.29
CA LEU A 168 16.20 -1.37 -4.08
C LEU A 168 16.97 -1.95 -2.87
N PRO A 169 18.30 -2.09 -2.96
CA PRO A 169 19.09 -2.69 -1.90
C PRO A 169 19.05 -1.82 -0.64
N PHE A 170 18.62 -2.41 0.47
CA PHE A 170 18.59 -1.77 1.78
C PHE A 170 19.83 -2.15 2.59
N LYS A 171 20.54 -1.14 3.12
CA LYS A 171 21.67 -1.33 4.04
C LYS A 171 21.23 -0.94 5.44
N LYS A 172 21.30 -1.89 6.37
CA LYS A 172 21.16 -1.59 7.81
C LYS A 172 22.39 -0.81 8.26
N SER A 173 22.16 0.38 8.80
CA SER A 173 23.17 1.21 9.46
C SER A 173 23.57 0.64 10.80
#